data_AF-A0A5C5VWM5-F1
#
_entry.id   AF-A0A5C5VWM5-F1
#
_cell.length_a   1.000
_cell.length_b   1.000
_cell.length_c   1.000
_cell.angle_alpha   90.00
_cell.angle_beta   90.00
_cell.angle_gamma   90.00
#
_symmetry.space_group_name_H-M   'P 1'
#
loop_
_entity.id
_entity.type
_entity.pdbx_description
1 polymer ?
#
loop_
_entity_poly.entity_id
_entity_poly.type
_entity_poly.pdbx_seq_one_letter_code
_entity_poly.pdbx_strand_id
1 'polypeptide(L)'
;MTDERKHSDFDEIDDLVRNHLDEQTLRFETTAFVDRLVGQLPKPQLPKPQSAESSPSSRSWGSPLVWSVTTALGFVIAFLIGRSISPSQIQAATILRDVSEVHTQPMDRCYDVHFAPDPAYWNERNPFTGPSDTVLWTRGDRFWADATVGKIRLVYGRDGQGKVWVSPDRSTGIQIYGSDEELPEDIAMFVAINSMTVPSLIENVLADFDLRADGPLSEDATKRSDISQSGMGNSVIWATLKPGRSHSLISSALLEVDETDTLVRLILWTVDKGEPRGVVSFTLVNTDEIGDEQYQLTAHLDPDAEIRVHRPKREKNEVQ
;
A
#
# COMPACT_ATOMS: atom_id res chain seq x y z
N MET A 1 59.28 1.19 4.87
CA MET A 1 58.95 0.42 3.64
C MET A 1 58.09 -0.79 4.03
N THR A 2 56.87 -0.58 4.52
CA THR A 2 55.88 -1.64 4.84
C THR A 2 54.49 -1.02 5.00
N ASP A 3 54.07 -0.16 4.06
CA ASP A 3 52.73 0.46 4.14
C ASP A 3 51.97 0.50 2.79
N GLU A 4 52.56 0.07 1.68
CA GLU A 4 51.89 0.06 0.36
C GLU A 4 51.10 -1.23 0.06
N ARG A 5 51.19 -2.27 0.90
CA ARG A 5 50.53 -3.57 0.61
C ARG A 5 49.07 -3.67 1.08
N LYS A 6 48.58 -2.77 1.93
CA LYS A 6 47.21 -2.87 2.46
C LYS A 6 46.15 -2.20 1.58
N HIS A 7 46.55 -1.35 0.64
CA HIS A 7 45.59 -0.64 -0.22
C HIS A 7 45.12 -1.51 -1.40
N SER A 8 45.99 -2.37 -1.92
CA SER A 8 45.71 -3.24 -3.08
C SER A 8 44.61 -4.29 -2.83
N ASP A 9 44.48 -4.81 -1.60
CA ASP A 9 43.51 -5.87 -1.30
C ASP A 9 42.06 -5.37 -1.30
N PHE A 10 41.83 -4.09 -0.99
CA PHE A 10 40.48 -3.52 -0.98
C PHE A 10 39.97 -3.24 -2.40
N ASP A 11 40.85 -2.77 -3.29
CA ASP A 11 40.51 -2.53 -4.69
C ASP A 11 40.16 -3.84 -5.42
N GLU A 12 40.85 -4.94 -5.12
CA GLU A 12 40.53 -6.27 -5.68
C GLU A 12 39.17 -6.80 -5.23
N ILE A 13 38.77 -6.53 -3.98
CA ILE A 13 37.46 -6.94 -3.45
C ILE A 13 36.35 -6.09 -4.08
N ASP A 14 36.55 -4.77 -4.18
CA ASP A 14 35.56 -3.87 -4.78
C ASP A 14 35.36 -4.17 -6.27
N ASP A 15 36.42 -4.50 -7.00
CA ASP A 15 36.33 -4.93 -8.40
C ASP A 15 35.67 -6.31 -8.56
N LEU A 16 35.90 -7.24 -7.63
CA LEU A 16 35.22 -8.54 -7.62
C LEU A 16 33.72 -8.37 -7.35
N VAL A 17 33.36 -7.53 -6.38
CA VAL A 17 31.95 -7.23 -6.04
C VAL A 17 31.26 -6.53 -7.20
N ARG A 18 31.91 -5.54 -7.83
CA ARG A 18 31.38 -4.83 -9.00
C ARG A 18 31.15 -5.79 -10.17
N ASN A 19 32.13 -6.62 -10.52
CA ASN A 19 31.99 -7.62 -11.58
C ASN A 19 30.89 -8.64 -11.28
N HIS A 20 30.74 -9.05 -10.02
CA HIS A 20 29.67 -9.97 -9.62
C HIS A 20 28.28 -9.34 -9.76
N LEU A 21 28.14 -8.06 -9.39
CA LEU A 21 26.89 -7.32 -9.54
C LEU A 21 26.57 -7.08 -11.03
N ASP A 22 27.57 -6.75 -11.86
CA ASP A 22 27.39 -6.57 -13.30
C ASP A 22 26.99 -7.89 -13.99
N GLU A 23 27.57 -9.02 -13.58
CA GLU A 23 27.16 -10.35 -14.06
C GLU A 23 25.73 -10.72 -13.62
N GLN A 24 25.28 -10.27 -12.45
CA GLN A 24 23.90 -10.47 -11.98
C GLN A 24 22.91 -9.61 -12.79
N THR A 25 23.27 -8.35 -13.07
CA THR A 25 22.48 -7.41 -13.88
C THR A 25 22.31 -7.92 -15.32
N LEU A 26 23.38 -8.44 -15.94
CA LEU A 26 23.34 -9.00 -17.30
C LEU A 26 22.48 -10.27 -17.41
N ARG A 27 22.28 -11.02 -16.32
CA ARG A 27 21.39 -12.21 -16.30
C ARG A 27 19.93 -11.84 -16.09
N PHE A 28 19.64 -10.60 -15.73
CA PHE A 28 18.30 -10.13 -15.48
C PHE A 28 17.70 -9.63 -16.79
N GLU A 29 16.99 -10.51 -17.53
CA GLU A 29 16.21 -10.07 -18.70
C GLU A 29 15.09 -9.12 -18.23
N THR A 30 15.36 -7.81 -18.27
CA THR A 30 14.48 -6.76 -17.76
C THR A 30 13.09 -6.83 -18.38
N THR A 31 12.98 -7.17 -19.66
CA THR A 31 11.70 -7.32 -20.35
C THR A 31 10.91 -8.51 -19.81
N ALA A 32 11.57 -9.66 -19.60
CA ALA A 32 10.93 -10.84 -19.03
C ALA A 32 10.57 -10.65 -17.55
N PHE A 33 11.35 -9.84 -16.81
CA PHE A 33 11.04 -9.45 -15.44
C PHE A 33 9.83 -8.53 -15.35
N VAL A 34 9.75 -7.51 -16.21
CA VAL A 34 8.59 -6.62 -16.29
C VAL A 34 7.35 -7.39 -16.72
N ASP A 35 7.46 -8.22 -17.76
CA ASP A 35 6.36 -9.08 -18.19
C ASP A 35 5.95 -10.10 -17.11
N ARG A 36 6.89 -10.56 -16.27
CA ARG A 36 6.61 -11.42 -15.12
C ARG A 36 5.98 -10.65 -13.96
N LEU A 37 6.43 -9.43 -13.65
CA LEU A 37 5.81 -8.57 -12.65
C LEU A 37 4.38 -8.24 -13.05
N VAL A 38 4.18 -7.78 -14.28
CA VAL A 38 2.86 -7.49 -14.86
C VAL A 38 2.01 -8.77 -14.98
N GLY A 39 2.62 -9.91 -15.33
CA GLY A 39 1.94 -11.19 -15.48
C GLY A 39 1.64 -11.95 -14.19
N GLN A 40 2.30 -11.61 -13.08
CA GLN A 40 2.05 -12.17 -11.74
C GLN A 40 1.04 -11.35 -10.92
N LEU A 41 0.59 -10.19 -11.42
CA LEU A 41 -0.53 -9.48 -10.82
C LEU A 41 -1.78 -10.39 -10.82
N PRO A 42 -2.49 -10.50 -9.68
CA PRO A 42 -3.70 -11.32 -9.60
C PRO A 42 -4.70 -10.87 -10.67
N LYS A 43 -5.05 -11.78 -11.59
CA LYS A 43 -6.15 -11.50 -12.51
C LYS A 43 -7.44 -11.31 -11.69
N PRO A 44 -8.14 -10.16 -11.81
CA PRO A 44 -9.40 -9.97 -11.11
C PRO A 44 -10.39 -11.03 -11.60
N GLN A 45 -10.75 -11.96 -10.73
CA GLN A 45 -11.84 -12.88 -10.98
C GLN A 45 -13.12 -12.20 -10.52
N LEU A 46 -14.05 -11.95 -11.45
CA LEU A 46 -15.37 -11.46 -11.10
C LEU A 46 -16.01 -12.41 -10.07
N PRO A 47 -16.67 -11.87 -9.03
CA PRO A 47 -17.54 -12.67 -8.19
C PRO A 47 -18.60 -13.35 -9.08
N LYS A 48 -18.60 -14.68 -9.05
CA LYS A 48 -19.57 -15.50 -9.76
C LYS A 48 -20.97 -15.08 -9.29
N PRO A 49 -21.85 -14.57 -10.16
CA PRO A 49 -23.18 -14.11 -9.75
C PRO A 49 -23.92 -15.28 -9.11
N GLN A 50 -24.25 -15.14 -7.83
CA GLN A 50 -25.14 -16.06 -7.14
C GLN A 50 -26.51 -15.90 -7.79
N SER A 51 -26.92 -16.92 -8.53
CA SER A 51 -28.25 -17.05 -9.11
C SER A 51 -29.30 -17.01 -8.01
N ALA A 52 -29.87 -15.84 -7.76
CA ALA A 52 -31.06 -15.70 -6.95
C ALA A 52 -32.26 -16.15 -7.78
N GLU A 53 -32.74 -17.37 -7.51
CA GLU A 53 -34.06 -17.81 -7.93
C GLU A 53 -35.13 -16.90 -7.29
N SER A 54 -35.94 -16.23 -8.10
CA SER A 54 -37.35 -15.98 -7.78
C SER A 54 -38.15 -15.58 -9.03
N SER A 55 -39.07 -16.45 -9.42
CA SER A 55 -40.28 -16.16 -10.22
C SER A 55 -41.43 -15.70 -9.28
N PRO A 56 -42.62 -15.28 -9.76
CA PRO A 56 -42.99 -14.57 -10.99
C PRO A 56 -43.90 -13.33 -10.74
N SER A 57 -44.11 -12.56 -11.82
CA SER A 57 -45.19 -11.61 -12.17
C SER A 57 -46.33 -11.27 -11.17
N SER A 58 -46.64 -9.98 -11.06
CA SER A 58 -48.01 -9.48 -11.37
C SER A 58 -48.04 -7.97 -11.67
N ARG A 59 -48.92 -7.59 -12.60
CA ARG A 59 -49.29 -6.23 -13.04
C ARG A 59 -50.53 -5.75 -12.27
N SER A 60 -50.58 -4.47 -11.89
CA SER A 60 -51.71 -3.52 -12.07
C SER A 60 -51.23 -2.14 -11.56
N TRP A 61 -51.16 -1.04 -12.33
CA TRP A 61 -52.21 -0.16 -12.88
C TRP A 61 -53.27 0.33 -11.87
N GLY A 62 -53.11 1.58 -11.39
CA GLY A 62 -54.26 2.48 -11.15
C GLY A 62 -54.30 3.36 -9.91
N SER A 63 -53.68 4.55 -9.99
CA SER A 63 -54.18 5.86 -9.47
C SER A 63 -54.02 6.19 -7.96
N PRO A 64 -54.33 7.43 -7.50
CA PRO A 64 -53.30 8.45 -7.20
C PRO A 64 -53.35 9.04 -5.76
N LEU A 65 -52.32 9.84 -5.44
CA LEU A 65 -52.32 10.95 -4.46
C LEU A 65 -52.71 10.64 -2.99
N VAL A 66 -51.70 10.39 -2.14
CA VAL A 66 -51.72 10.77 -0.72
C VAL A 66 -50.39 11.45 -0.39
N TRP A 67 -50.43 12.77 -0.31
CA TRP A 67 -49.44 13.58 0.39
C TRP A 67 -49.60 13.38 1.90
N SER A 68 -48.49 13.53 2.64
CA SER A 68 -48.40 13.74 4.10
C SER A 68 -48.10 12.51 4.99
N VAL A 69 -46.99 11.81 4.77
CA VAL A 69 -46.24 11.06 5.83
C VAL A 69 -44.70 11.14 5.64
N THR A 70 -44.18 11.94 4.72
CA THR A 70 -42.77 11.82 4.28
C THR A 70 -41.73 12.43 5.23
N THR A 71 -42.11 13.28 6.19
CA THR A 71 -41.15 13.93 7.11
C THR A 71 -40.81 13.09 8.34
N ALA A 72 -41.73 12.31 8.89
CA ALA A 72 -41.46 11.51 10.10
C ALA A 72 -40.53 10.31 9.82
N LEU A 73 -40.64 9.71 8.62
CA LEU A 73 -39.80 8.56 8.25
C LEU A 73 -38.32 8.94 8.06
N GLY A 74 -38.05 10.15 7.55
CA GLY A 74 -36.69 10.67 7.41
C GLY A 74 -35.96 10.83 8.74
N PHE A 75 -36.65 11.32 9.79
CA PHE A 75 -36.07 11.42 11.13
C PHE A 75 -35.83 10.05 11.78
N VAL A 76 -36.71 9.07 11.57
CA VAL A 76 -36.50 7.72 12.11
C VAL A 76 -35.29 7.04 11.44
N ILE A 77 -35.14 7.18 10.12
CA ILE A 77 -33.99 6.64 9.39
C ILE A 77 -32.69 7.36 9.82
N ALA A 78 -32.71 8.70 9.92
CA ALA A 78 -31.54 9.46 10.40
C ALA A 78 -31.21 9.14 11.87
N PHE A 79 -32.21 8.90 12.72
CA PHE A 79 -32.00 8.53 14.12
C PHE A 79 -31.47 7.10 14.27
N LEU A 80 -31.92 6.16 13.45
CA LEU A 80 -31.41 4.78 13.46
C LEU A 80 -30.00 4.69 12.89
N ILE A 81 -29.67 5.45 11.84
CA ILE A 81 -28.32 5.55 11.28
C ILE A 81 -27.39 6.27 12.27
N GLY A 82 -27.86 7.32 12.94
CA GLY A 82 -27.09 8.06 13.94
C GLY A 82 -26.78 7.26 15.20
N ARG A 83 -27.58 6.24 15.53
CA ARG A 83 -27.42 5.44 16.75
C ARG A 83 -26.42 4.28 16.60
N SER A 84 -26.00 3.96 15.38
CA SER A 84 -25.04 2.88 15.12
C SER A 84 -23.58 3.32 15.10
N ILE A 85 -23.30 4.63 15.25
CA ILE A 85 -21.92 5.11 15.32
C ILE A 85 -21.42 4.97 16.77
N SER A 86 -20.43 4.12 16.96
CA SER A 86 -19.81 3.89 18.26
C SER A 86 -18.85 5.04 18.63
N PRO A 87 -18.68 5.38 19.94
CA PRO A 87 -17.73 6.41 20.36
C PRO A 87 -16.30 6.19 19.83
N SER A 88 -15.86 4.94 19.71
CA SER A 88 -14.53 4.59 19.20
C SER A 88 -14.34 4.90 17.71
N GLN A 89 -15.41 4.87 16.91
CA GLN A 89 -15.38 5.32 15.51
C GLN A 89 -15.26 6.85 15.40
N ILE A 90 -15.97 7.58 16.27
CA ILE A 90 -15.88 9.06 16.31
C ILE A 90 -14.47 9.49 16.72
N GLN A 91 -13.89 8.81 17.70
CA GLN A 91 -12.53 9.06 18.14
C GLN A 91 -11.51 8.75 17.02
N ALA A 92 -11.65 7.61 16.32
CA ALA A 92 -10.78 7.28 15.20
C ALA A 92 -10.85 8.34 14.10
N ALA A 93 -12.05 8.78 13.72
CA ALA A 93 -12.23 9.82 12.71
C ALA A 93 -11.61 11.16 13.15
N THR A 94 -11.68 11.49 14.45
CA THR A 94 -11.07 12.71 15.00
C THR A 94 -9.54 12.63 14.89
N ILE A 95 -8.94 11.54 15.38
CA ILE A 95 -7.49 11.32 15.30
C ILE A 95 -7.02 11.38 13.85
N LEU A 96 -7.67 10.68 12.92
CA LEU A 96 -7.25 10.65 11.51
C LEU A 96 -7.37 12.01 10.83
N ARG A 97 -8.34 12.83 11.21
CA ARG A 97 -8.47 14.19 10.70
C ARG A 97 -7.30 15.05 11.17
N ASP A 98 -6.95 14.96 12.44
CA ASP A 98 -5.88 15.76 13.03
C ASP A 98 -4.51 15.32 12.47
N VAL A 99 -4.29 14.01 12.27
CA VAL A 99 -3.11 13.47 11.56
C VAL A 99 -3.05 13.94 10.12
N SER A 100 -4.19 13.96 9.41
CA SER A 100 -4.26 14.44 8.04
C SER A 100 -3.77 15.89 7.93
N GLU A 101 -4.15 16.74 8.88
CA GLU A 101 -3.70 18.14 8.94
C GLU A 101 -2.17 18.24 9.08
N VAL A 102 -1.57 17.48 10.02
CA VAL A 102 -0.10 17.43 10.18
C VAL A 102 0.60 16.85 8.94
N HIS A 103 0.00 15.86 8.30
CA HIS A 103 0.54 15.23 7.08
C HIS A 103 0.48 16.12 5.84
N THR A 104 -0.29 17.22 5.86
CA THR A 104 -0.25 18.23 4.78
C THR A 104 1.03 19.07 4.77
N GLN A 105 1.81 19.06 5.86
CA GLN A 105 3.06 19.79 5.92
C GLN A 105 4.09 19.17 4.97
N PRO A 106 4.90 19.98 4.25
CA PRO A 106 5.83 19.52 3.22
C PRO A 106 7.13 18.96 3.82
N MET A 107 7.00 18.02 4.75
CA MET A 107 8.09 17.40 5.49
C MET A 107 8.26 15.96 5.02
N ASP A 108 9.52 15.51 4.86
CA ASP A 108 9.78 14.15 4.45
C ASP A 108 9.74 13.20 5.61
N ARG A 109 9.16 12.04 5.37
CA ARG A 109 9.06 10.97 6.34
C ARG A 109 9.72 9.74 5.75
N CYS A 110 10.66 9.17 6.51
CA CYS A 110 11.35 7.94 6.16
C CYS A 110 10.80 6.80 6.99
N TYR A 111 10.27 5.80 6.31
CA TYR A 111 9.73 4.58 6.90
C TYR A 111 10.63 3.41 6.58
N ASP A 112 10.91 2.58 7.59
CA ASP A 112 11.39 1.23 7.39
C ASP A 112 10.18 0.32 7.16
N VAL A 113 10.18 -0.38 6.03
CA VAL A 113 9.08 -1.19 5.55
C VAL A 113 9.51 -2.64 5.44
N HIS A 114 8.89 -3.49 6.25
CA HIS A 114 9.18 -4.91 6.32
C HIS A 114 7.97 -5.73 5.89
N PHE A 115 8.16 -6.64 4.94
CA PHE A 115 7.17 -7.66 4.58
C PHE A 115 7.60 -9.00 5.14
N ALA A 116 6.79 -9.55 6.04
CA ALA A 116 6.92 -10.89 6.57
C ALA A 116 5.85 -11.78 5.90
N PRO A 117 6.22 -12.66 4.95
CA PRO A 117 5.26 -13.51 4.26
C PRO A 117 4.68 -14.57 5.20
N ASP A 118 3.43 -14.98 4.93
CA ASP A 118 2.87 -16.16 5.58
C ASP A 118 3.66 -17.41 5.12
N PRO A 119 4.01 -18.34 6.03
CA PRO A 119 4.75 -19.55 5.67
C PRO A 119 4.09 -20.41 4.58
N ALA A 120 2.76 -20.39 4.48
CA ALA A 120 2.02 -21.12 3.45
C ALA A 120 2.01 -20.39 2.10
N TYR A 121 2.22 -19.07 2.10
CA TYR A 121 2.30 -18.25 0.89
C TYR A 121 3.71 -18.23 0.28
N TRP A 122 4.74 -18.21 1.14
CA TRP A 122 6.12 -18.08 0.69
C TRP A 122 6.60 -19.30 -0.09
N ASN A 123 7.07 -19.05 -1.32
CA ASN A 123 7.73 -20.04 -2.15
C ASN A 123 9.16 -19.60 -2.45
N GLU A 124 10.16 -20.32 -1.94
CA GLU A 124 11.59 -20.04 -2.19
C GLU A 124 11.96 -19.97 -3.68
N ARG A 125 11.18 -20.62 -4.56
CA ARG A 125 11.39 -20.57 -6.01
C ARG A 125 10.91 -19.26 -6.65
N ASN A 126 10.04 -18.50 -5.98
CA ASN A 126 9.58 -17.20 -6.43
C ASN A 126 10.05 -16.09 -5.48
N PRO A 127 11.13 -15.37 -5.81
CA PRO A 127 11.71 -14.36 -4.91
C PRO A 127 10.72 -13.25 -4.52
N PHE A 128 9.72 -12.95 -5.35
CA PHE A 128 8.70 -11.92 -5.07
C PHE A 128 7.68 -12.29 -3.99
N THR A 129 7.68 -13.55 -3.55
CA THR A 129 6.81 -14.03 -2.45
C THR A 129 7.56 -14.12 -1.13
N GLY A 130 8.86 -13.85 -1.14
CA GLY A 130 9.71 -13.91 0.04
C GLY A 130 9.63 -12.65 0.90
N PRO A 131 10.36 -12.64 2.02
CA PRO A 131 10.50 -11.45 2.83
C PRO A 131 11.16 -10.32 2.03
N SER A 132 10.79 -9.09 2.39
CA SER A 132 11.41 -7.89 1.83
C SER A 132 11.62 -6.83 2.88
N ASP A 133 12.72 -6.09 2.71
CA ASP A 133 13.06 -4.91 3.48
C ASP A 133 13.10 -3.72 2.53
N THR A 134 12.59 -2.56 2.95
CA THR A 134 12.46 -1.40 2.09
C THR A 134 12.59 -0.12 2.90
N VAL A 135 13.43 0.81 2.44
CA VAL A 135 13.48 2.17 2.98
C VAL A 135 12.62 3.04 2.09
N LEU A 136 11.54 3.61 2.65
CA LEU A 136 10.54 4.40 1.94
C LEU A 136 10.57 5.85 2.40
N TRP A 137 10.81 6.78 1.49
CA TRP A 137 10.69 8.22 1.72
C TRP A 137 9.41 8.77 1.10
N THR A 138 8.65 9.55 1.85
CA THR A 138 7.37 10.13 1.40
C THR A 138 7.29 11.64 1.67
N ARG A 139 6.59 12.38 0.80
CA ARG A 139 6.28 13.82 0.97
C ARG A 139 4.97 14.18 0.26
N GLY A 140 3.83 14.09 0.94
CA GLY A 140 2.54 14.18 0.28
C GLY A 140 2.38 13.01 -0.71
N ASP A 141 1.98 13.29 -1.96
CA ASP A 141 1.68 12.23 -2.93
C ASP A 141 2.89 11.63 -3.65
N ARG A 142 4.09 12.16 -3.40
CA ARG A 142 5.35 11.66 -3.94
C ARG A 142 6.06 10.77 -2.94
N PHE A 143 6.72 9.75 -3.46
CA PHE A 143 7.54 8.85 -2.67
C PHE A 143 8.63 8.22 -3.53
N TRP A 144 9.65 7.70 -2.88
CA TRP A 144 10.57 6.74 -3.49
C TRP A 144 10.99 5.71 -2.45
N ALA A 145 11.33 4.51 -2.89
CA ALA A 145 11.73 3.43 -2.02
C ALA A 145 12.89 2.64 -2.62
N ASP A 146 13.88 2.32 -1.78
CA ASP A 146 14.93 1.34 -2.06
C ASP A 146 14.55 0.01 -1.41
N ALA A 147 14.24 -0.99 -2.24
CA ALA A 147 13.69 -2.26 -1.79
C ALA A 147 14.62 -3.43 -2.10
N THR A 148 14.76 -4.32 -1.13
CA THR A 148 15.36 -5.64 -1.29
C THR A 148 14.27 -6.70 -1.14
N VAL A 149 13.93 -7.40 -2.22
CA VAL A 149 12.93 -8.47 -2.26
C VAL A 149 13.63 -9.79 -2.57
N GLY A 150 13.83 -10.61 -1.54
CA GLY A 150 14.67 -11.80 -1.63
C GLY A 150 16.11 -11.46 -2.04
N LYS A 151 16.48 -11.75 -3.29
CA LYS A 151 17.82 -11.44 -3.86
C LYS A 151 17.80 -10.23 -4.81
N ILE A 152 16.64 -9.66 -5.07
CA ILE A 152 16.44 -8.61 -6.05
C ILE A 152 16.47 -7.29 -5.32
N ARG A 153 17.25 -6.34 -5.84
CA ARG A 153 17.20 -4.94 -5.42
C ARG A 153 16.55 -4.13 -6.51
N LEU A 154 15.73 -3.16 -6.12
CA LEU A 154 15.13 -2.23 -7.06
C LEU A 154 14.74 -0.95 -6.33
N VAL A 155 14.76 0.16 -7.05
CA VAL A 155 14.25 1.45 -6.59
C VAL A 155 12.95 1.73 -7.31
N TYR A 156 11.95 2.26 -6.64
CA TYR A 156 10.69 2.66 -7.28
C TYR A 156 10.14 3.91 -6.64
N GLY A 157 9.23 4.59 -7.32
CA GLY A 157 8.66 5.80 -6.76
C GLY A 157 7.55 6.41 -7.60
N ARG A 158 7.11 7.55 -7.11
CA ARG A 158 6.15 8.45 -7.74
C ARG A 158 6.64 9.88 -7.60
N ASP A 159 6.79 10.57 -8.72
CA ASP A 159 7.24 11.95 -8.73
C ASP A 159 6.10 12.95 -8.41
N GLY A 160 6.44 14.24 -8.28
CA GLY A 160 5.46 15.30 -8.02
C GLY A 160 4.49 15.59 -9.18
N GLN A 161 4.67 14.95 -10.35
CA GLN A 161 3.73 14.99 -11.47
C GLN A 161 2.81 13.76 -11.49
N GLY A 162 2.90 12.90 -10.48
CA GLY A 162 2.12 11.66 -10.37
C GLY A 162 2.66 10.51 -11.22
N LYS A 163 3.83 10.66 -11.86
CA LYS A 163 4.40 9.59 -12.70
C LYS A 163 5.00 8.51 -11.82
N VAL A 164 4.53 7.30 -12.01
CA VAL A 164 5.06 6.11 -11.33
C VAL A 164 6.25 5.57 -12.12
N TRP A 165 7.31 5.17 -11.43
CA TRP A 165 8.52 4.66 -12.05
C TRP A 165 9.17 3.56 -11.21
N VAL A 166 10.00 2.75 -11.86
CA VAL A 166 10.80 1.69 -11.24
C VAL A 166 12.16 1.57 -11.94
N SER A 167 13.19 1.29 -11.17
CA SER A 167 14.59 1.13 -11.58
C SER A 167 15.11 -0.19 -11.00
N PRO A 168 15.15 -1.28 -11.78
CA PRO A 168 15.73 -2.54 -11.32
C PRO A 168 17.24 -2.45 -11.06
N ASP A 169 17.91 -1.48 -11.69
CA ASP A 169 19.33 -1.17 -11.52
C ASP A 169 19.57 0.32 -11.86
N ARG A 170 20.82 0.78 -11.77
CA ARG A 170 21.19 2.19 -12.07
C ARG A 170 21.29 2.49 -13.57
N SER A 171 21.37 1.48 -14.42
CA SER A 171 21.52 1.61 -15.88
C SER A 171 20.19 1.63 -16.63
N THR A 172 19.10 1.18 -15.99
CA THR A 172 17.79 1.05 -16.63
C THR A 172 16.68 1.59 -15.73
N GLY A 173 15.92 2.54 -16.26
CA GLY A 173 14.71 3.06 -15.64
C GLY A 173 13.47 2.74 -16.47
N ILE A 174 12.34 2.53 -15.79
CA ILE A 174 11.05 2.28 -16.42
C ILE A 174 10.05 3.28 -15.86
N GLN A 175 9.52 4.12 -16.72
CA GLN A 175 8.44 5.04 -16.39
C GLN A 175 7.10 4.45 -16.82
N ILE A 176 6.18 4.34 -15.89
CA ILE A 176 4.81 3.88 -16.12
C ILE A 176 3.98 5.12 -16.47
N TYR A 177 3.51 5.17 -17.72
CA TYR A 177 2.75 6.29 -18.24
C TYR A 177 1.25 6.04 -18.10
N GLY A 178 0.56 6.93 -17.39
CA GLY A 178 -0.88 7.01 -17.24
C GLY A 178 -1.23 8.05 -16.18
N SER A 179 -2.42 8.65 -16.23
CA SER A 179 -2.96 9.34 -15.05
C SER A 179 -3.29 8.33 -13.94
N ASP A 180 -3.49 8.78 -12.70
CA ASP A 180 -3.89 7.87 -11.60
C ASP A 180 -5.13 7.04 -11.98
N GLU A 181 -6.10 7.63 -12.69
CA GLU A 181 -7.30 6.96 -13.20
C GLU A 181 -7.03 5.90 -14.28
N GLU A 182 -5.84 5.89 -14.88
CA GLU A 182 -5.44 4.96 -15.94
C GLU A 182 -4.54 3.83 -15.42
N LEU A 183 -4.10 3.89 -14.16
CA LEU A 183 -3.30 2.82 -13.57
C LEU A 183 -4.17 1.58 -13.33
N PRO A 184 -3.64 0.36 -13.54
CA PRO A 184 -4.25 -0.87 -13.03
C PRO A 184 -4.52 -0.76 -11.54
N GLU A 185 -5.64 -1.33 -11.09
CA GLU A 185 -6.12 -1.22 -9.70
C GLU A 185 -5.05 -1.58 -8.67
N ASP A 186 -4.30 -2.68 -8.89
CA ASP A 186 -3.22 -3.11 -8.01
C ASP A 186 -2.08 -2.08 -7.90
N ILE A 187 -1.76 -1.39 -9.01
CA ILE A 187 -0.73 -0.35 -9.03
C ILE A 187 -1.25 0.91 -8.34
N ALA A 188 -2.51 1.30 -8.58
CA ALA A 188 -3.12 2.43 -7.90
C ALA A 188 -3.18 2.21 -6.37
N MET A 189 -3.56 1.00 -5.93
CA MET A 189 -3.56 0.61 -4.53
C MET A 189 -2.14 0.66 -3.93
N PHE A 190 -1.15 0.13 -4.65
CA PHE A 190 0.25 0.19 -4.24
C PHE A 190 0.75 1.63 -4.08
N VAL A 191 0.43 2.51 -5.03
CA VAL A 191 0.74 3.95 -4.96
C VAL A 191 0.07 4.60 -3.76
N ALA A 192 -1.21 4.31 -3.52
CA ALA A 192 -1.96 4.85 -2.39
C ALA A 192 -1.31 4.47 -1.06
N ILE A 193 -0.95 3.19 -0.88
CA ILE A 193 -0.27 2.71 0.32
C ILE A 193 1.09 3.39 0.50
N ASN A 194 1.95 3.40 -0.53
CA ASN A 194 3.31 3.92 -0.41
C ASN A 194 3.39 5.46 -0.31
N SER A 195 2.33 6.18 -0.68
CA SER A 195 2.25 7.62 -0.39
C SER A 195 2.22 7.92 1.11
N MET A 196 1.74 6.96 1.92
CA MET A 196 1.58 7.09 3.37
C MET A 196 0.77 8.31 3.81
N THR A 197 -0.01 8.93 2.91
CA THR A 197 -0.90 10.04 3.28
C THR A 197 -2.18 9.49 3.88
N VAL A 198 -2.59 10.02 5.02
CA VAL A 198 -3.83 9.58 5.67
C VAL A 198 -5.06 9.72 4.76
N PRO A 199 -5.27 10.83 4.02
CA PRO A 199 -6.36 10.91 3.05
C PRO A 199 -6.37 9.73 2.06
N SER A 200 -5.23 9.44 1.43
CA SER A 200 -5.15 8.34 0.45
C SER A 200 -5.37 6.97 1.09
N LEU A 201 -4.83 6.74 2.29
CA LEU A 201 -5.06 5.50 3.04
C LEU A 201 -6.55 5.33 3.38
N ILE A 202 -7.25 6.37 3.84
CA ILE A 202 -8.65 6.25 4.22
C ILE A 202 -9.56 6.11 3.00
N GLU A 203 -9.33 6.91 1.97
CA GLU A 203 -10.22 6.99 0.80
C GLU A 203 -9.99 5.86 -0.20
N ASN A 204 -8.75 5.44 -0.41
CA ASN A 204 -8.40 4.46 -1.45
C ASN A 204 -8.11 3.07 -0.89
N VAL A 205 -7.54 2.97 0.31
CA VAL A 205 -7.10 1.67 0.87
C VAL A 205 -8.11 1.12 1.88
N LEU A 206 -8.65 1.99 2.75
CA LEU A 206 -9.46 1.59 3.90
C LEU A 206 -10.95 1.94 3.76
N ALA A 207 -11.41 2.29 2.55
CA ALA A 207 -12.80 2.70 2.30
C ALA A 207 -13.85 1.66 2.73
N ASP A 208 -13.53 0.37 2.56
CA ASP A 208 -14.39 -0.75 2.93
C ASP A 208 -14.19 -1.26 4.37
N PHE A 209 -13.41 -0.54 5.18
CA PHE A 209 -13.09 -0.90 6.56
C PHE A 209 -13.88 -0.06 7.56
N ASP A 210 -14.16 -0.66 8.71
CA ASP A 210 -14.62 0.00 9.92
C ASP A 210 -13.40 0.38 10.77
N LEU A 211 -13.30 1.66 11.15
CA LEU A 211 -12.13 2.24 11.84
C LEU A 211 -12.48 2.52 13.31
N ARG A 212 -11.65 2.05 14.25
CA ARG A 212 -11.90 2.18 15.70
C ARG A 212 -10.62 2.53 16.46
N ALA A 213 -10.70 3.53 17.33
CA ALA A 213 -9.57 4.02 18.15
C ALA A 213 -9.22 3.14 19.36
N ASP A 214 -10.04 2.12 19.63
CA ASP A 214 -9.75 1.06 20.57
C ASP A 214 -9.66 -0.22 19.76
N GLY A 215 -8.58 -0.98 19.94
CA GLY A 215 -8.44 -2.27 19.27
C GLY A 215 -9.59 -3.22 19.54
N PRO A 216 -9.70 -4.31 18.76
CA PRO A 216 -10.81 -5.23 18.91
C PRO A 216 -10.96 -5.60 20.39
N LEU A 217 -12.16 -5.34 20.92
CA LEU A 217 -12.62 -5.80 22.23
C LEU A 217 -12.70 -7.33 22.19
N SER A 218 -11.56 -8.00 22.06
CA SER A 218 -11.50 -9.45 22.10
C SER A 218 -11.57 -9.84 23.57
N GLU A 219 -12.58 -10.61 23.94
CA GLU A 219 -12.70 -11.22 25.29
C GLU A 219 -11.47 -12.09 25.66
N ASP A 220 -10.58 -12.36 24.69
CA ASP A 220 -9.30 -13.06 24.81
C ASP A 220 -8.06 -12.14 24.90
N ALA A 221 -8.20 -10.88 25.35
CA ALA A 221 -7.12 -9.90 25.49
C ALA A 221 -5.91 -10.33 26.36
N THR A 222 -5.94 -11.52 26.98
CA THR A 222 -4.83 -12.10 27.75
C THR A 222 -3.77 -12.82 26.91
N LYS A 223 -3.95 -12.97 25.58
CA LYS A 223 -3.00 -13.75 24.74
C LYS A 223 -2.28 -12.97 23.62
N ARG A 224 -2.52 -11.67 23.44
CA ARG A 224 -1.80 -10.81 22.46
C ARG A 224 -0.89 -9.77 23.14
N SER A 225 -0.15 -10.20 24.16
CA SER A 225 0.70 -9.31 24.98
C SER A 225 1.82 -8.58 24.22
N ASP A 226 2.18 -8.99 23.00
CA ASP A 226 3.34 -8.43 22.30
C ASP A 226 3.03 -7.15 21.49
N ILE A 227 1.76 -6.75 21.34
CA ILE A 227 1.36 -5.47 20.70
C ILE A 227 1.16 -4.35 21.75
N SER A 228 1.20 -4.69 23.04
CA SER A 228 0.92 -3.76 24.16
C SER A 228 2.13 -2.89 24.58
N GLN A 229 3.22 -2.90 23.81
CA GLN A 229 4.33 -1.94 23.99
C GLN A 229 4.20 -0.73 23.06
N SER A 230 2.98 -0.35 22.65
CA SER A 230 2.76 1.00 22.13
C SER A 230 3.27 1.99 23.20
N GLY A 231 4.16 2.89 22.77
CA GLY A 231 4.76 3.89 23.63
C GLY A 231 3.67 4.60 24.44
N MET A 232 3.97 4.88 25.71
CA MET A 232 3.07 5.56 26.63
C MET A 232 2.73 6.95 26.06
N GLY A 233 1.64 7.06 25.28
CA GLY A 233 1.26 8.29 24.57
C GLY A 233 0.67 8.08 23.16
N ASN A 234 0.86 6.92 22.52
CA ASN A 234 0.40 6.72 21.15
C ASN A 234 -1.08 6.35 21.07
N SER A 235 -1.78 6.92 20.09
CA SER A 235 -3.14 6.53 19.70
C SER A 235 -3.09 5.40 18.66
N VAL A 236 -3.92 4.38 18.82
CA VAL A 236 -3.95 3.21 17.93
C VAL A 236 -5.32 3.10 17.27
N ILE A 237 -5.35 2.94 15.95
CA ILE A 237 -6.60 2.79 15.18
C ILE A 237 -6.58 1.46 14.46
N TRP A 238 -7.60 0.65 14.68
CA TRP A 238 -7.80 -0.61 13.98
C TRP A 238 -8.79 -0.46 12.85
N ALA A 239 -8.44 -1.02 11.70
CA ALA A 239 -9.29 -1.11 10.53
C ALA A 239 -9.66 -2.58 10.29
N THR A 240 -10.96 -2.89 10.31
CA THR A 240 -11.49 -4.24 10.03
C THR A 240 -12.50 -4.18 8.90
N LEU A 241 -12.49 -5.14 7.97
CA LEU A 241 -13.45 -5.16 6.87
C LEU A 241 -14.90 -5.09 7.37
N LYS A 242 -15.71 -4.26 6.70
CA LYS A 242 -17.16 -4.18 6.98
C LYS A 242 -17.82 -5.53 6.68
N PRO A 243 -18.88 -5.91 7.40
CA PRO A 243 -19.58 -7.18 7.15
C PRO A 243 -20.04 -7.32 5.70
N GLY A 244 -19.76 -8.47 5.09
CA GLY A 244 -20.11 -8.78 3.70
C GLY A 244 -19.23 -8.09 2.65
N ARG A 245 -18.18 -7.37 3.05
CA ARG A 245 -17.16 -6.82 2.15
C ARG A 245 -15.95 -7.74 2.07
N SER A 246 -15.24 -7.63 0.97
CA SER A 246 -13.96 -8.30 0.70
C SER A 246 -13.02 -7.30 0.07
N HIS A 247 -11.72 -7.45 0.32
CA HIS A 247 -10.69 -6.61 -0.29
C HIS A 247 -9.62 -7.50 -0.88
N SER A 248 -9.10 -7.13 -2.06
CA SER A 248 -8.20 -7.96 -2.86
C SER A 248 -6.83 -8.15 -2.20
N LEU A 249 -6.38 -7.16 -1.42
CA LEU A 249 -5.01 -7.07 -0.92
C LEU A 249 -4.87 -7.14 0.60
N ILE A 250 -5.90 -6.78 1.37
CA ILE A 250 -5.78 -6.48 2.82
C ILE A 250 -7.00 -7.04 3.54
N SER A 251 -6.79 -7.66 4.69
CA SER A 251 -7.86 -8.18 5.56
C SER A 251 -8.12 -7.31 6.78
N SER A 252 -7.08 -6.66 7.29
CA SER A 252 -7.13 -5.70 8.39
C SER A 252 -5.93 -4.75 8.32
N ALA A 253 -6.04 -3.61 9.00
CA ALA A 253 -4.92 -2.70 9.22
C ALA A 253 -4.88 -2.15 10.64
N LEU A 254 -3.70 -1.71 11.08
CA LEU A 254 -3.47 -0.98 12.32
C LEU A 254 -2.66 0.27 11.99
N LEU A 255 -3.12 1.43 12.46
CA LEU A 255 -2.44 2.70 12.38
C LEU A 255 -2.04 3.11 13.79
N GLU A 256 -0.79 3.51 13.99
CA GLU A 256 -0.30 4.06 15.25
C GLU A 256 0.16 5.49 15.02
N VAL A 257 -0.35 6.38 15.86
CA VAL A 257 -0.17 7.83 15.78
C VAL A 257 0.45 8.28 17.09
N ASP A 258 1.51 9.08 17.03
CA ASP A 258 2.15 9.63 18.22
C ASP A 258 1.43 10.88 18.77
N GLU A 259 1.98 11.46 19.82
CA GLU A 259 1.45 12.68 20.47
C GLU A 259 1.53 13.95 19.60
N THR A 260 2.25 13.89 18.47
CA THR A 260 2.39 15.00 17.51
C THR A 260 1.43 14.86 16.33
N ASP A 261 0.48 13.93 16.42
CA ASP A 261 -0.42 13.54 15.34
C ASP A 261 0.35 13.06 14.09
N THR A 262 1.51 12.43 14.28
CA THR A 262 2.27 11.82 13.19
C THR A 262 1.97 10.32 13.11
N LEU A 263 1.62 9.82 11.92
CA LEU A 263 1.56 8.38 11.63
C LEU A 263 2.95 7.75 11.76
N VAL A 264 3.22 7.13 12.90
CA VAL A 264 4.51 6.50 13.23
C VAL A 264 4.55 5.02 12.87
N ARG A 265 3.39 4.36 12.72
CA ARG A 265 3.33 2.96 12.30
C ARG A 265 2.09 2.64 11.49
N LEU A 266 2.25 1.81 10.47
CA LEU A 266 1.15 1.18 9.73
C LEU A 266 1.43 -0.32 9.63
N ILE A 267 0.48 -1.16 10.00
CA ILE A 267 0.54 -2.61 9.81
C ILE A 267 -0.62 -3.02 8.91
N LEU A 268 -0.31 -3.73 7.82
CA LEU A 268 -1.28 -4.28 6.89
C LEU A 268 -1.21 -5.82 6.93
N TRP A 269 -2.32 -6.47 7.27
CA TRP A 269 -2.45 -7.91 7.12
C TRP A 269 -2.94 -8.22 5.71
N THR A 270 -2.02 -8.66 4.86
CA THR A 270 -2.26 -8.83 3.43
C THR A 270 -2.88 -10.19 3.09
N VAL A 271 -3.66 -10.21 2.02
CA VAL A 271 -4.29 -11.40 1.46
C VAL A 271 -4.07 -11.49 -0.04
N ASP A 272 -4.18 -12.69 -0.59
CA ASP A 272 -4.27 -12.97 -2.03
C ASP A 272 -5.37 -14.01 -2.23
N LYS A 273 -6.41 -13.66 -3.00
CA LYS A 273 -7.60 -14.51 -3.22
C LYS A 273 -8.26 -15.02 -1.93
N GLY A 274 -8.24 -14.20 -0.89
CA GLY A 274 -8.81 -14.51 0.42
C GLY A 274 -7.91 -15.33 1.34
N GLU A 275 -6.76 -15.81 0.85
CA GLU A 275 -5.77 -16.51 1.65
C GLU A 275 -4.75 -15.51 2.25
N PRO A 276 -4.26 -15.73 3.48
CA PRO A 276 -3.22 -14.90 4.07
C PRO A 276 -1.95 -14.89 3.20
N ARG A 277 -1.49 -13.69 2.85
CA ARG A 277 -0.23 -13.48 2.12
C ARG A 277 0.93 -13.18 3.06
N GLY A 278 0.66 -12.46 4.15
CA GLY A 278 1.67 -12.03 5.10
C GLY A 278 1.35 -10.67 5.72
N VAL A 279 2.31 -10.08 6.40
CA VAL A 279 2.18 -8.79 7.10
C VAL A 279 3.18 -7.80 6.52
N VAL A 280 2.71 -6.63 6.11
CA VAL A 280 3.56 -5.48 5.77
C VAL A 280 3.51 -4.50 6.93
N SER A 281 4.68 -4.11 7.46
CA SER A 281 4.81 -3.13 8.54
C SER A 281 5.62 -1.94 8.05
N PHE A 282 5.09 -0.73 8.21
CA PHE A 282 5.77 0.54 7.99
C PHE A 282 6.05 1.16 9.36
N THR A 283 7.29 1.52 9.63
CA THR A 283 7.69 2.14 10.91
C THR A 283 8.46 3.41 10.61
N LEU A 284 8.00 4.55 11.12
CA LEU A 284 8.70 5.82 10.95
C LEU A 284 10.05 5.75 11.67
N VAL A 285 11.14 6.00 10.94
CA VAL A 285 12.51 5.97 11.47
C VAL A 285 13.20 7.32 11.40
N ASN A 286 12.81 8.19 10.47
CA ASN A 286 13.38 9.53 10.35
C ASN A 286 12.36 10.52 9.76
N THR A 287 12.59 11.79 10.03
CA THR A 287 11.88 12.92 9.44
C THR A 287 12.92 13.97 9.04
N ASP A 288 12.95 14.36 7.77
CA ASP A 288 14.02 15.22 7.24
C ASP A 288 13.53 16.10 6.08
N GLU A 289 14.42 16.94 5.55
CA GLU A 289 14.23 17.69 4.31
C GLU A 289 15.24 17.22 3.24
N ILE A 290 14.80 16.33 2.35
CA ILE A 290 15.52 15.89 1.17
C ILE A 290 15.13 16.71 -0.06
N GLY A 291 16.03 16.81 -1.03
CA GLY A 291 15.76 17.57 -2.25
C GLY A 291 14.66 16.94 -3.12
N ASP A 292 13.91 17.78 -3.83
CA ASP A 292 12.82 17.34 -4.71
C ASP A 292 13.29 16.39 -5.82
N GLU A 293 14.57 16.47 -6.21
CA GLU A 293 15.20 15.59 -7.18
C GLU A 293 15.19 14.12 -6.74
N GLN A 294 15.21 13.83 -5.43
CA GLN A 294 15.21 12.46 -4.90
C GLN A 294 13.93 11.69 -5.28
N TYR A 295 12.83 12.38 -5.59
CA TYR A 295 11.57 11.76 -6.00
C TYR A 295 11.50 11.47 -7.52
N GLN A 296 12.54 11.84 -8.27
CA GLN A 296 12.58 11.69 -9.72
C GLN A 296 13.40 10.46 -10.09
N LEU A 297 12.92 9.69 -11.08
CA LEU A 297 13.61 8.51 -11.61
C LEU A 297 15.09 8.80 -11.93
N THR A 298 15.39 9.95 -12.52
CA THR A 298 16.74 10.33 -12.94
C THR A 298 17.74 10.48 -11.81
N ALA A 299 17.31 10.73 -10.57
CA ALA A 299 18.22 10.79 -9.42
C ALA A 299 18.75 9.40 -9.01
N HIS A 300 18.07 8.34 -9.45
CA HIS A 300 18.39 6.94 -9.13
C HIS A 300 19.07 6.20 -10.28
N LEU A 301 19.44 6.95 -11.33
CA LEU A 301 20.05 6.42 -12.54
C LEU A 301 21.42 7.03 -12.80
N ASP A 302 22.26 6.29 -13.53
CA ASP A 302 23.50 6.82 -14.08
C ASP A 302 23.21 7.75 -15.27
N PRO A 303 24.11 8.71 -15.58
CA PRO A 303 23.84 9.75 -16.58
C PRO A 303 23.53 9.23 -18.00
N ASP A 304 23.96 8.02 -18.34
CA ASP A 304 23.78 7.34 -19.62
C ASP A 304 22.74 6.21 -19.59
N ALA A 305 21.98 6.10 -18.50
CA ALA A 305 20.96 5.07 -18.33
C ALA A 305 19.85 5.11 -19.40
N GLU A 306 19.34 3.95 -19.76
CA GLU A 306 18.19 3.80 -20.65
C GLU A 306 16.88 4.01 -19.89
N ILE A 307 16.06 4.97 -20.32
CA ILE A 307 14.70 5.15 -19.77
C ILE A 307 13.67 4.61 -20.77
N ARG A 308 12.95 3.56 -20.34
CA ARG A 308 11.85 2.95 -21.09
C ARG A 308 10.51 3.48 -20.60
N VAL A 309 9.58 3.69 -21.52
CA VAL A 309 8.21 4.11 -21.17
C VAL A 309 7.26 2.94 -21.38
N HIS A 310 6.60 2.51 -20.31
CA HIS A 310 5.59 1.47 -20.34
C HIS A 310 4.19 2.08 -20.23
N ARG A 311 3.29 1.71 -21.14
CA ARG A 311 1.86 2.04 -21.05
C ARG A 311 1.11 0.77 -20.67
N PRO A 312 0.51 0.69 -19.48
CA PRO A 312 -0.27 -0.47 -19.10
C PRO A 312 -1.42 -0.65 -20.10
N LYS A 313 -1.59 -1.87 -20.61
CA LYS A 313 -2.73 -2.18 -21.47
C LYS A 313 -3.98 -2.19 -20.60
N ARG A 314 -4.95 -1.32 -20.89
CA ARG A 314 -6.27 -1.41 -20.29
C ARG A 314 -6.88 -2.74 -20.74
N GLU A 315 -7.02 -3.69 -19.82
CA GLU A 315 -7.81 -4.88 -20.10
C GLU A 315 -9.24 -4.41 -20.39
N LYS A 316 -9.65 -4.52 -21.65
CA LYS A 316 -11.05 -4.35 -22.02
C LYS A 316 -11.77 -5.53 -21.38
N ASN A 317 -12.36 -5.30 -20.22
CA ASN A 317 -13.42 -6.15 -19.70
C ASN A 317 -14.62 -6.02 -20.66
N GLU A 318 -14.58 -6.77 -21.77
CA GLU A 318 -15.78 -7.05 -22.55
C GLU A 318 -16.69 -7.87 -21.66
N VAL A 319 -17.69 -7.19 -21.09
CA VAL A 319 -18.83 -7.80 -20.43
C VAL A 319 -19.57 -8.61 -21.49
N GLN A 320 -19.42 -9.94 -21.46
CA GLN A 320 -20.32 -10.88 -22.13
C GLN A 320 -21.42 -11.33 -21.17
#